data_AF-A0A1M3LKQ6-F1
#
_entry.id   AF-A0A1M3LKQ6-F1
#
_cell.length_a   1.000
_cell.length_b   1.000
_cell.length_c   1.000
_cell.angle_alpha   90.00
_cell.angle_beta   90.00
_cell.angle_gamma   90.00
#
_symmetry.space_group_name_H-M   'P 1'
#
loop_
_entity.id
_entity.type
_entity.pdbx_description
1 polymer ?
#
loop_
_entity_poly.entity_id
_entity_poly.type
_entity_poly.pdbx_seq_one_letter_code
_entity_poly.pdbx_strand_id
1 'polypeptide(L)'
;MTATIAFSTRTGLATALALLFRDGPAAAQALAARLLQADPTCHEAAVMLDLASQPCLDGRVAERAAVLAQSLGFSFLGDACGMRMAQAAQDGADDMSHWQAAAQRLGFVSDELERAERAYEAGDWEQAAGLYDYVWRHRPRLRQVWLRRLDCAFRLGDLTQTMGLCQQMGRADFDNQDVWLYWGFALSSAGDMATALEVLDACDQPRNHEVAAARAIECHVIAGDPMAARMLLPRIALPLRQAQSAIVVDLAEGRLPEAEKGLDVLDGTGAGVFILRGVLAEIRGQGELACQLYRQAVELGPKSFAPLIHLADCCRDKGDTVAADQWLARACAVHAGDVPFRRSLRTALLGCARA
;
A
#
# COMPACT_ATOMS: atom_id res chain seq x y z
N MET A 1 45.35 8.54 -9.31
CA MET A 1 44.45 7.90 -8.32
C MET A 1 43.20 8.75 -8.23
N THR A 2 42.19 8.42 -9.02
CA THR A 2 40.86 9.05 -9.02
C THR A 2 40.01 8.37 -7.95
N ALA A 3 39.77 9.08 -6.85
CA ALA A 3 38.83 8.60 -5.82
C ALA A 3 37.40 8.86 -6.32
N THR A 4 36.70 7.80 -6.71
CA THR A 4 35.26 7.83 -6.96
C THR A 4 34.56 8.01 -5.63
N ILE A 5 34.20 9.26 -5.29
CA ILE A 5 33.38 9.56 -4.12
C ILE A 5 31.94 9.17 -4.49
N ALA A 6 31.46 8.06 -3.94
CA ALA A 6 30.06 7.69 -4.01
C ALA A 6 29.24 8.73 -3.24
N PHE A 7 28.57 9.62 -3.96
CA PHE A 7 27.57 10.50 -3.37
C PHE A 7 26.31 9.67 -3.09
N SER A 8 26.01 9.46 -1.81
CA SER A 8 24.63 9.13 -1.44
C SER A 8 23.76 10.35 -1.72
N THR A 9 22.54 10.15 -2.20
CA THR A 9 21.57 11.23 -2.54
C THR A 9 21.38 12.25 -1.40
N ARG A 10 21.63 11.85 -0.14
CA ARG A 10 21.59 12.72 1.05
C ARG A 10 22.78 13.69 1.16
N THR A 11 23.99 13.31 0.75
CA THR A 11 25.18 14.16 0.84
C THR A 11 25.33 15.11 -0.35
N GLY A 12 24.78 14.75 -1.51
CA GLY A 12 24.86 15.55 -2.74
C GLY A 12 24.08 16.84 -2.65
N LEU A 13 22.81 16.76 -2.26
CA LEU A 13 21.90 17.91 -2.16
C LEU A 13 22.32 18.92 -1.07
N ALA A 14 22.83 18.44 0.07
CA ALA A 14 23.31 19.31 1.14
C ALA A 14 24.56 20.10 0.70
N THR A 15 25.45 19.47 -0.06
CA THR A 15 26.65 20.11 -0.62
C THR A 15 26.28 21.11 -1.73
N ALA A 16 25.27 20.77 -2.54
CA ALA A 16 24.67 21.62 -3.57
C ALA A 16 24.16 22.95 -3.00
N LEU A 17 23.34 22.86 -1.96
CA LEU A 17 22.72 24.00 -1.30
C LEU A 17 23.78 24.82 -0.56
N ALA A 18 24.74 24.18 0.11
CA ALA A 18 25.83 24.87 0.78
C ALA A 18 26.69 25.70 -0.19
N LEU A 19 26.98 25.19 -1.39
CA LEU A 19 27.75 25.91 -2.41
C LEU A 19 26.93 27.01 -3.10
N LEU A 20 25.65 26.73 -3.43
CA LEU A 20 24.73 27.71 -4.01
C LEU A 20 24.55 28.92 -3.09
N PHE A 21 24.46 28.69 -1.77
CA PHE A 21 24.23 29.74 -0.78
C PHE A 21 25.49 30.44 -0.27
N ARG A 22 26.67 29.82 -0.39
CA ARG A 22 27.95 30.43 0.00
C ARG A 22 28.64 31.17 -1.14
N ASP A 23 28.69 30.57 -2.32
CA ASP A 23 29.52 31.02 -3.45
C ASP A 23 28.68 31.55 -4.64
N GLY A 24 27.35 31.50 -4.51
CA GLY A 24 26.39 32.06 -5.45
C GLY A 24 26.02 31.16 -6.63
N PRO A 25 25.05 31.58 -7.46
CA PRO A 25 24.47 30.76 -8.52
C PRO A 25 25.49 30.32 -9.59
N ALA A 26 26.52 31.13 -9.86
CA ALA A 26 27.58 30.79 -10.82
C ALA A 26 28.44 29.60 -10.36
N ALA A 27 28.70 29.48 -9.05
CA ALA A 27 29.47 28.37 -8.49
C ALA A 27 28.68 27.05 -8.53
N ALA A 28 27.37 27.11 -8.25
CA ALA A 28 26.49 25.96 -8.36
C ALA A 28 26.32 25.47 -9.80
N GLN A 29 26.17 26.39 -10.77
CA GLN A 29 26.15 26.05 -12.20
C GLN A 29 27.44 25.36 -12.64
N ALA A 30 28.60 25.86 -12.18
CA ALA A 30 29.90 25.26 -12.50
C ALA A 30 30.06 23.85 -11.90
N LEU A 31 29.56 23.60 -10.69
CA LEU A 31 29.57 22.25 -10.10
C LEU A 31 28.59 21.32 -10.80
N ALA A 32 27.37 21.76 -11.07
CA ALA A 32 26.36 20.97 -11.78
C ALA A 32 26.84 20.55 -13.18
N ALA A 33 27.52 21.46 -13.89
CA ALA A 33 28.14 21.13 -15.18
C ALA A 33 29.22 20.02 -15.06
N ARG A 34 30.02 20.03 -13.99
CA ARG A 34 31.04 18.99 -13.74
C ARG A 34 30.40 17.66 -13.34
N LEU A 35 29.28 17.69 -12.61
CA LEU A 35 28.54 16.48 -12.25
C LEU A 35 27.84 15.87 -13.46
N LEU A 36 27.23 16.66 -14.34
CA LEU A 36 26.62 16.16 -15.59
C LEU A 36 27.66 15.62 -16.58
N GLN A 37 28.87 16.18 -16.59
CA GLN A 37 29.98 15.62 -17.37
C GLN A 37 30.45 14.26 -16.83
N ALA A 38 30.36 14.03 -15.52
CA ALA A 38 30.72 12.77 -14.89
C ALA A 38 29.59 11.73 -14.99
N ASP A 39 28.34 12.17 -14.85
CA ASP A 39 27.13 11.37 -14.96
C ASP A 39 25.98 12.23 -15.53
N PRO A 40 25.61 12.03 -16.82
CA PRO A 40 24.54 12.78 -17.46
C PRO A 40 23.15 12.58 -16.84
N THR A 41 22.97 11.55 -16.01
CA THR A 41 21.70 11.22 -15.36
C THR A 41 21.62 11.70 -13.91
N CYS A 42 22.62 12.44 -13.43
CA CYS A 42 22.68 12.97 -12.06
C CYS A 42 21.53 13.94 -11.79
N HIS A 43 20.54 13.48 -11.01
CA HIS A 43 19.34 14.24 -10.67
C HIS A 43 19.68 15.45 -9.79
N GLU A 44 20.74 15.36 -8.98
CA GLU A 44 21.23 16.45 -8.13
C GLU A 44 21.73 17.64 -8.96
N ALA A 45 22.35 17.39 -10.11
CA ALA A 45 22.80 18.45 -11.00
C ALA A 45 21.63 19.16 -11.70
N ALA A 46 20.56 18.43 -12.03
CA ALA A 46 19.33 19.02 -12.57
C ALA A 46 18.65 19.95 -11.56
N VAL A 47 18.56 19.52 -10.29
CA VAL A 47 18.02 20.34 -9.19
C VAL A 47 18.89 21.57 -8.91
N MET A 48 20.22 21.44 -8.96
CA MET A 48 21.14 22.58 -8.82
C MET A 48 20.95 23.64 -9.90
N LEU A 49 20.78 23.23 -11.16
CA LEU A 49 20.61 24.14 -12.28
C LEU A 49 19.25 24.84 -12.24
N ASP A 50 18.18 24.11 -11.88
CA ASP A 50 16.85 24.68 -11.72
C ASP A 50 16.84 25.77 -10.62
N LEU A 51 17.40 25.44 -9.44
CA LEU A 51 17.53 26.41 -8.34
C LEU A 51 18.41 27.62 -8.68
N ALA A 52 19.51 27.42 -9.41
CA ALA A 52 20.42 28.49 -9.81
C ALA A 52 19.84 29.39 -10.92
N SER A 53 18.81 28.93 -11.63
CA SER A 53 18.15 29.67 -12.71
C SER A 53 17.02 30.60 -12.21
N GLN A 54 16.59 30.46 -10.95
CA GLN A 54 15.52 31.27 -10.41
C GLN A 54 16.02 32.68 -10.00
N PRO A 55 15.36 33.76 -10.45
CA PRO A 55 15.80 35.15 -10.22
C PRO A 55 15.60 35.66 -8.78
N CYS A 56 15.12 34.82 -7.85
CA CYS A 56 14.62 35.21 -6.53
C CYS A 56 15.60 34.97 -5.36
N LEU A 57 16.78 34.39 -5.60
CA LEU A 57 17.74 34.10 -4.53
C LEU A 57 18.71 35.27 -4.33
N ASP A 58 18.24 36.30 -3.64
CA ASP A 58 19.10 37.35 -3.13
C ASP A 58 20.05 36.77 -2.06
N GLY A 59 21.34 37.11 -2.11
CA GLY A 59 22.40 36.41 -1.33
C GLY A 59 22.19 36.42 0.19
N ARG A 60 21.44 37.40 0.71
CA ARG A 60 21.09 37.52 2.14
C ARG A 60 20.01 36.53 2.59
N VAL A 61 19.12 36.14 1.68
CA VAL A 61 18.04 35.17 1.92
C VAL A 61 18.61 33.75 1.98
N ALA A 62 19.52 33.49 1.05
CA ALA A 62 20.34 32.29 0.97
C ALA A 62 21.16 32.03 2.24
N GLU A 63 21.88 33.05 2.72
CA GLU A 63 22.72 32.96 3.91
C GLU A 63 21.90 32.71 5.18
N ARG A 64 20.74 33.37 5.31
CA ARG A 64 19.81 33.16 6.44
C ARG A 64 19.15 31.77 6.42
N ALA A 65 18.81 31.25 5.25
CA ALA A 65 18.25 29.89 5.10
C ALA A 65 19.31 28.81 5.40
N ALA A 66 20.57 29.02 5.01
CA ALA A 66 21.67 28.10 5.30
C ALA A 66 22.03 28.03 6.79
N VAL A 67 22.03 29.16 7.50
CA VAL A 67 22.24 29.22 8.96
C VAL A 67 21.10 28.52 9.72
N LEU A 68 19.86 28.63 9.26
CA LEU A 68 18.71 27.91 9.81
C LEU A 68 18.79 26.39 9.57
N ALA A 69 19.23 25.97 8.38
CA ALA A 69 19.43 24.55 8.08
C ALA A 69 20.55 23.92 8.93
N GLN A 70 21.65 24.65 9.16
CA GLN A 70 22.77 24.20 10.00
C GLN A 70 22.44 24.18 11.50
N SER A 71 21.71 25.17 12.02
CA SER A 71 21.38 25.25 13.45
C SER A 71 20.28 24.28 13.89
N LEU A 72 19.44 23.82 12.95
CA LEU A 72 18.32 22.91 13.25
C LEU A 72 18.58 21.46 12.80
N GLY A 73 19.75 21.14 12.24
CA GLY A 73 20.13 19.78 11.90
C GLY A 73 19.26 19.11 10.82
N PHE A 74 18.59 19.87 9.96
CA PHE A 74 17.65 19.31 8.96
C PHE A 74 18.35 18.96 7.63
N SER A 75 18.13 17.72 7.19
CA SER A 75 18.66 17.18 5.92
C SER A 75 17.67 17.19 4.76
N PHE A 76 16.51 17.86 4.84
CA PHE A 76 15.55 17.87 3.73
C PHE A 76 14.70 19.15 3.73
N LEU A 77 15.12 20.15 2.95
CA LEU A 77 14.26 21.26 2.55
C LEU A 77 13.66 20.92 1.19
N GLY A 78 12.46 20.34 1.19
CA GLY A 78 11.67 20.14 -0.03
C GLY A 78 11.05 21.44 -0.54
N ASP A 79 10.83 21.47 -1.86
CA ASP A 79 10.46 22.57 -2.75
C ASP A 79 9.46 23.60 -2.19
N ALA A 80 8.44 23.17 -1.46
CA ALA A 80 7.41 24.08 -0.95
C ALA A 80 7.90 25.00 0.18
N CYS A 81 8.88 24.57 0.96
CA CYS A 81 9.42 25.35 2.07
C CYS A 81 10.46 26.36 1.58
N GLY A 82 11.32 25.93 0.64
CA GLY A 82 12.25 26.82 -0.05
C GLY A 82 11.53 27.92 -0.83
N MET A 83 10.45 27.59 -1.55
CA MET A 83 9.68 28.60 -2.30
C MET A 83 8.92 29.58 -1.41
N ARG A 84 8.32 29.13 -0.30
CA ARG A 84 7.69 30.06 0.68
C ARG A 84 8.70 30.92 1.41
N MET A 85 9.90 30.39 1.67
CA MET A 85 11.02 31.17 2.22
C MET A 85 11.52 32.22 1.23
N ALA A 86 11.68 31.88 -0.05
CA ALA A 86 12.08 32.81 -1.09
C ALA A 86 11.05 33.93 -1.31
N GLN A 87 9.75 33.60 -1.30
CA GLN A 87 8.69 34.56 -1.58
C GLN A 87 8.43 35.54 -0.41
N ALA A 88 8.44 35.07 0.84
CA ALA A 88 8.29 35.97 2.00
C ALA A 88 9.58 36.75 2.34
N ALA A 89 10.74 36.32 1.85
CA ALA A 89 11.95 37.12 1.88
C ALA A 89 11.95 38.23 0.82
N GLN A 90 11.31 38.01 -0.34
CA GLN A 90 10.98 39.09 -1.28
C GLN A 90 10.01 40.11 -0.67
N ASP A 91 9.10 39.67 0.20
CA ASP A 91 8.14 40.53 0.91
C ASP A 91 8.72 41.27 2.13
N GLY A 92 10.02 41.10 2.43
CA GLY A 92 10.72 41.87 3.48
C GLY A 92 10.32 41.51 4.92
N ALA A 93 9.80 40.30 5.16
CA ALA A 93 9.43 39.86 6.51
C ALA A 93 10.68 39.61 7.38
N ASP A 94 11.08 40.62 8.16
CA ASP A 94 12.27 40.61 9.03
C ASP A 94 12.16 39.70 10.28
N ASP A 95 11.01 39.06 10.52
CA ASP A 95 10.78 38.30 11.75
C ASP A 95 11.33 36.86 11.70
N MET A 96 12.61 36.73 12.09
CA MET A 96 13.33 35.48 12.33
C MET A 96 12.57 34.46 13.21
N SER A 97 11.71 34.91 14.12
CA SER A 97 10.97 34.01 15.03
C SER A 97 9.91 33.20 14.30
N HIS A 98 9.27 33.79 13.27
CA HIS A 98 8.30 33.12 12.43
C HIS A 98 8.94 31.98 11.61
N TRP A 99 10.18 32.18 11.16
CA TRP A 99 10.95 31.19 10.40
C TRP A 99 11.36 29.99 11.25
N GLN A 100 11.85 30.23 12.47
CA GLN A 100 12.18 29.16 13.42
C GLN A 100 10.93 28.37 13.83
N ALA A 101 9.81 29.04 14.06
CA ALA A 101 8.54 28.38 14.37
C ALA A 101 8.04 27.51 13.19
N ALA A 102 8.17 27.98 11.95
CA ALA A 102 7.81 27.20 10.76
C ALA A 102 8.72 25.97 10.57
N ALA A 103 10.03 26.14 10.74
CA ALA A 103 10.99 25.03 10.63
C ALA A 103 10.80 23.99 11.74
N GLN A 104 10.57 24.42 12.99
CA GLN A 104 10.23 23.52 14.11
C GLN A 104 8.95 22.74 13.85
N ARG A 105 7.89 23.41 13.36
CA ARG A 105 6.63 22.73 12.97
C ARG A 105 6.86 21.69 11.88
N LEU A 106 7.69 22.01 10.89
CA LEU A 106 7.96 21.09 9.77
C LEU A 106 8.85 19.91 10.17
N GLY A 107 9.78 20.13 11.09
CA GLY A 107 10.57 19.08 11.74
C GLY A 107 9.72 18.12 12.54
N PHE A 108 8.85 18.68 13.38
CA PHE A 108 7.87 17.90 14.14
C PHE A 108 7.00 17.02 13.24
N VAL A 109 6.50 17.55 12.11
CA VAL A 109 5.71 16.76 11.15
C VAL A 109 6.53 15.64 10.50
N SER A 110 7.84 15.83 10.32
CA SER A 110 8.74 14.77 9.82
C SER A 110 8.93 13.66 10.86
N ASP A 111 9.13 14.03 12.12
CA ASP A 111 9.27 13.06 13.21
C ASP A 111 7.98 12.24 13.41
N GLU A 112 6.82 12.88 13.29
CA GLU A 112 5.52 12.19 13.36
C GLU A 112 5.31 11.25 12.16
N LEU A 113 5.84 11.57 10.98
CA LEU A 113 5.80 10.66 9.83
C LEU A 113 6.67 9.42 10.06
N GLU A 114 7.87 9.58 10.63
CA GLU A 114 8.71 8.43 10.98
C GLU A 114 8.06 7.56 12.06
N ARG A 115 7.42 8.19 13.06
CA ARG A 115 6.63 7.46 14.06
C ARG A 115 5.45 6.73 13.43
N ALA A 116 4.78 7.34 12.46
CA ALA A 116 3.67 6.72 11.72
C ALA A 116 4.14 5.46 10.98
N GLU A 117 5.26 5.53 10.25
CA GLU A 117 5.81 4.37 9.54
C GLU A 117 6.25 3.27 10.53
N ARG A 118 6.85 3.61 11.68
CA ARG A 118 7.21 2.60 12.70
C ARG A 118 5.98 1.91 13.30
N ALA A 119 4.93 2.66 13.62
CA ALA A 119 3.67 2.10 14.11
C ALA A 119 3.03 1.20 13.06
N TYR A 120 3.06 1.63 11.79
CA TYR A 120 2.59 0.85 10.66
C TYR A 120 3.37 -0.46 10.49
N GLU A 121 4.70 -0.43 10.54
CA GLU A 121 5.54 -1.63 10.45
C GLU A 121 5.33 -2.58 11.64
N ALA A 122 5.04 -2.04 12.83
CA ALA A 122 4.68 -2.83 14.01
C ALA A 122 3.28 -3.46 13.92
N GLY A 123 2.45 -3.05 12.96
CA GLY A 123 1.07 -3.48 12.80
C GLY A 123 0.08 -2.81 13.76
N ASP A 124 0.47 -1.72 14.40
CA ASP A 124 -0.41 -0.86 15.19
C ASP A 124 -1.11 0.13 14.24
N TRP A 125 -2.09 -0.39 13.49
CA TRP A 125 -2.80 0.37 12.45
C TRP A 125 -3.61 1.54 13.02
N GLU A 126 -4.08 1.43 14.27
CA GLU A 126 -4.84 2.48 14.94
C GLU A 126 -3.94 3.67 15.28
N GLN A 127 -2.79 3.41 15.90
CA GLN A 127 -1.80 4.44 16.16
C GLN A 127 -1.26 5.03 14.85
N ALA A 128 -0.94 4.19 13.86
CA ALA A 128 -0.46 4.63 12.56
C ALA A 128 -1.48 5.55 11.87
N ALA A 129 -2.77 5.18 11.85
CA ALA A 129 -3.84 5.99 11.27
C ALA A 129 -3.91 7.37 11.92
N GLY A 130 -3.88 7.44 13.25
CA GLY A 130 -3.89 8.71 13.98
C GLY A 130 -2.70 9.61 13.65
N LEU A 131 -1.50 9.02 13.53
CA LEU A 131 -0.29 9.76 13.17
C LEU A 131 -0.32 10.23 11.71
N TYR A 132 -0.77 9.39 10.77
CA TYR A 132 -0.91 9.81 9.38
C TYR A 132 -2.00 10.87 9.19
N ASP A 133 -3.10 10.82 9.94
CA ASP A 133 -4.11 11.87 9.98
C ASP A 133 -3.50 13.21 10.42
N TYR A 134 -2.64 13.19 11.45
CA TYR A 134 -1.91 14.37 11.90
C TYR A 134 -0.99 14.93 10.81
N VAL A 135 -0.16 14.07 10.21
CA VAL A 135 0.77 14.46 9.13
C VAL A 135 0.00 15.01 7.93
N TRP A 136 -1.11 14.39 7.56
CA TRP A 136 -1.95 14.81 6.44
C TRP A 136 -2.54 16.21 6.65
N ARG A 137 -3.06 16.53 7.84
CA ARG A 137 -3.60 17.88 8.14
C ARG A 137 -2.57 18.98 7.90
N HIS A 138 -1.29 18.66 8.09
CA HIS A 138 -0.19 19.61 7.94
C HIS A 138 0.48 19.54 6.56
N ARG A 139 0.42 18.39 5.88
CA ARG A 139 0.99 18.15 4.56
C ARG A 139 0.05 17.30 3.68
N PRO A 140 -1.06 17.87 3.19
CA PRO A 140 -2.11 17.13 2.49
C PRO A 140 -1.69 16.67 1.08
N ARG A 141 -0.54 17.12 0.56
CA ARG A 141 -0.02 16.74 -0.77
C ARG A 141 0.90 15.52 -0.74
N LEU A 142 1.25 15.00 0.45
CA LEU A 142 2.10 13.81 0.54
C LEU A 142 1.32 12.55 0.13
N ARG A 143 1.57 12.07 -1.08
CA ARG A 143 0.91 10.88 -1.65
C ARG A 143 1.08 9.61 -0.79
N GLN A 144 2.28 9.41 -0.22
CA GLN A 144 2.56 8.27 0.65
C GLN A 144 1.62 8.25 1.86
N VAL A 145 1.38 9.41 2.48
CA VAL A 145 0.51 9.53 3.66
C VAL A 145 -0.91 9.14 3.30
N TRP A 146 -1.42 9.55 2.13
CA TRP A 146 -2.73 9.15 1.66
C TRP A 146 -2.88 7.64 1.50
N LEU A 147 -1.93 7.00 0.81
CA LEU A 147 -1.94 5.55 0.63
C LEU A 147 -1.88 4.79 1.95
N ARG A 148 -1.06 5.26 2.90
CA ARG A 148 -0.93 4.66 4.22
C ARG A 148 -2.18 4.83 5.06
N ARG A 149 -2.83 6.00 5.02
CA ARG A 149 -4.13 6.22 5.68
C ARG A 149 -5.18 5.27 5.13
N LEU A 150 -5.25 5.14 3.80
CA LEU A 150 -6.18 4.26 3.13
C LEU A 150 -5.97 2.79 3.55
N ASP A 151 -4.73 2.30 3.52
CA ASP A 151 -4.42 0.94 3.91
C ASP A 151 -4.66 0.69 5.42
N CYS A 152 -4.36 1.66 6.29
CA CYS A 152 -4.70 1.54 7.72
C CYS A 152 -6.23 1.43 7.92
N ALA A 153 -7.02 2.30 7.30
CA ALA A 153 -8.48 2.26 7.37
C ALA A 153 -9.03 0.90 6.88
N PHE A 154 -8.48 0.39 5.78
CA PHE A 154 -8.88 -0.90 5.22
C PHE A 154 -8.53 -2.07 6.16
N ARG A 155 -7.33 -2.08 6.75
CA ARG A 155 -6.88 -3.12 7.70
C ARG A 155 -7.68 -3.11 9.00
N LEU A 156 -8.03 -1.92 9.50
CA LEU A 156 -8.91 -1.73 10.65
C LEU A 156 -10.36 -2.19 10.36
N GLY A 157 -10.70 -2.43 9.10
CA GLY A 157 -12.04 -2.81 8.68
C GLY A 157 -13.04 -1.66 8.68
N ASP A 158 -12.57 -0.41 8.76
CA ASP A 158 -13.42 0.76 8.54
C ASP A 158 -13.62 0.96 7.04
N LEU A 159 -14.49 0.11 6.47
CA LEU A 159 -14.81 0.12 5.04
C LEU A 159 -15.46 1.46 4.64
N THR A 160 -16.21 2.10 5.53
CA THR A 160 -16.83 3.41 5.28
C THR A 160 -15.77 4.50 5.11
N GLN A 161 -14.81 4.60 6.03
CA GLN A 161 -13.69 5.51 5.91
C GLN A 161 -12.83 5.19 4.70
N THR A 162 -12.58 3.90 4.43
CA THR A 162 -11.81 3.44 3.26
C THR A 162 -12.44 3.93 1.96
N MET A 163 -13.74 3.69 1.76
CA MET A 163 -14.47 4.17 0.57
C MET A 163 -14.47 5.71 0.48
N GLY A 164 -14.66 6.39 1.61
CA GLY A 164 -14.61 7.85 1.67
C GLY A 164 -13.24 8.41 1.24
N LEU A 165 -12.15 7.77 1.67
CA LEU A 165 -10.79 8.13 1.26
C LEU A 165 -10.56 7.85 -0.24
N CYS A 166 -11.02 6.71 -0.76
CA CYS A 166 -10.94 6.41 -2.19
C CYS A 166 -11.65 7.45 -3.05
N GLN A 167 -12.87 7.85 -2.67
CA GLN A 167 -13.64 8.88 -3.38
C GLN A 167 -12.94 10.25 -3.33
N GLN A 168 -12.36 10.62 -2.19
CA GLN A 168 -11.59 11.87 -2.07
C GLN A 168 -10.34 11.85 -2.95
N MET A 169 -9.61 10.74 -2.99
CA MET A 169 -8.42 10.60 -3.81
C MET A 169 -8.72 10.58 -5.31
N GLY A 170 -9.82 9.94 -5.73
CA GLY A 170 -10.27 9.96 -7.12
C GLY A 170 -10.62 11.38 -7.61
N ARG A 171 -11.21 12.22 -6.75
CA ARG A 171 -11.49 13.63 -7.07
C ARG A 171 -10.26 14.52 -7.10
N ALA A 172 -9.22 14.15 -6.35
CA ALA A 172 -7.96 14.88 -6.29
C ALA A 172 -7.00 14.52 -7.44
N ASP A 173 -7.48 13.75 -8.43
CA ASP A 173 -6.75 13.31 -9.62
C ASP A 173 -5.42 12.62 -9.27
N PHE A 174 -5.42 11.84 -8.19
CA PHE A 174 -4.32 10.93 -7.94
C PHE A 174 -4.43 9.80 -8.97
N ASP A 175 -3.62 9.89 -10.04
CA ASP A 175 -3.36 8.76 -10.94
C ASP A 175 -2.61 7.67 -10.17
N ASN A 176 -3.38 6.95 -9.36
CA ASN A 176 -2.90 6.01 -8.37
C ASN A 176 -3.84 4.83 -8.30
N GLN A 177 -3.49 3.81 -9.06
CA GLN A 177 -4.30 2.61 -9.22
C GLN A 177 -4.38 1.73 -8.00
N ASP A 178 -3.45 1.90 -7.07
CA ASP A 178 -3.57 1.28 -5.75
C ASP A 178 -4.88 1.72 -5.09
N VAL A 179 -5.32 2.97 -5.29
CA VAL A 179 -6.61 3.49 -4.77
C VAL A 179 -7.79 2.74 -5.38
N TRP A 180 -7.79 2.53 -6.70
CA TRP A 180 -8.83 1.78 -7.39
C TRP A 180 -8.90 0.33 -6.91
N LEU A 181 -7.73 -0.30 -6.71
CA LEU A 181 -7.65 -1.64 -6.15
C LEU A 181 -8.21 -1.70 -4.71
N TYR A 182 -7.81 -0.79 -3.82
CA TYR A 182 -8.36 -0.69 -2.47
C TYR A 182 -9.86 -0.39 -2.48
N TRP A 183 -10.34 0.40 -3.45
CA TRP A 183 -11.76 0.70 -3.59
C TRP A 183 -12.55 -0.55 -3.98
N GLY A 184 -12.10 -1.30 -4.99
CA GLY A 184 -12.72 -2.57 -5.37
C GLY A 184 -12.68 -3.59 -4.23
N PHE A 185 -11.59 -3.63 -3.45
CA PHE A 185 -11.48 -4.49 -2.26
C PHE A 185 -12.46 -4.06 -1.16
N ALA A 186 -12.60 -2.76 -0.91
CA ALA A 186 -13.52 -2.25 0.11
C ALA A 186 -14.99 -2.47 -0.27
N LEU A 187 -15.35 -2.24 -1.54
CA LEU A 187 -16.70 -2.47 -2.06
C LEU A 187 -17.09 -3.95 -1.99
N SER A 188 -16.20 -4.83 -2.48
CA SER A 188 -16.43 -6.27 -2.40
C SER A 188 -16.51 -6.75 -0.95
N SER A 189 -15.66 -6.22 -0.06
CA SER A 189 -15.71 -6.50 1.38
C SER A 189 -16.98 -6.02 2.07
N ALA A 190 -17.56 -4.92 1.59
CA ALA A 190 -18.84 -4.39 2.06
C ALA A 190 -20.05 -5.15 1.48
N GLY A 191 -19.84 -6.04 0.50
CA GLY A 191 -20.88 -6.81 -0.16
C GLY A 191 -21.43 -6.19 -1.45
N ASP A 192 -20.95 -5.02 -1.86
CA ASP A 192 -21.36 -4.36 -3.11
C ASP A 192 -20.56 -4.92 -4.30
N MET A 193 -20.90 -6.14 -4.69
CA MET A 193 -20.18 -6.88 -5.74
C MET A 193 -20.31 -6.24 -7.12
N ALA A 194 -21.46 -5.64 -7.43
CA ALA A 194 -21.72 -5.04 -8.73
C ALA A 194 -20.78 -3.85 -8.97
N THR A 195 -20.75 -2.89 -8.04
CA THR A 195 -19.86 -1.73 -8.14
C THR A 195 -18.38 -2.15 -8.00
N ALA A 196 -18.09 -3.16 -7.17
CA ALA A 196 -16.74 -3.69 -7.05
C ALA A 196 -16.21 -4.22 -8.39
N LEU A 197 -17.01 -4.97 -9.13
CA LEU A 197 -16.63 -5.50 -10.44
C LEU A 197 -16.39 -4.37 -11.46
N GLU A 198 -17.26 -3.36 -11.52
CA GLU A 198 -17.07 -2.20 -12.39
C GLU A 198 -15.72 -1.49 -12.10
N VAL A 199 -15.41 -1.29 -10.83
CA VAL A 199 -14.15 -0.66 -10.38
C VAL A 199 -12.93 -1.54 -10.69
N LEU A 200 -13.03 -2.85 -10.46
CA LEU A 200 -11.94 -3.80 -10.70
C LEU A 200 -11.68 -4.01 -12.19
N ASP A 201 -12.71 -4.00 -13.02
CA ASP A 201 -12.57 -4.10 -14.48
C ASP A 201 -11.94 -2.85 -15.08
N ALA A 202 -12.22 -1.67 -14.51
CA ALA A 202 -11.57 -0.42 -14.89
C ALA A 202 -10.07 -0.33 -14.49
N CYS A 203 -9.54 -1.28 -13.71
CA CYS A 203 -8.12 -1.35 -13.39
C CYS A 203 -7.29 -1.84 -14.58
N ASP A 204 -6.96 -0.93 -15.51
CA ASP A 204 -6.49 -1.28 -16.85
C ASP A 204 -4.96 -1.23 -17.06
N GLN A 205 -4.14 -1.32 -16.00
CA GLN A 205 -2.67 -1.20 -16.13
C GLN A 205 -1.87 -2.43 -15.69
N PRO A 206 -0.64 -2.60 -16.24
CA PRO A 206 0.12 -3.84 -16.18
C PRO A 206 0.51 -4.28 -14.76
N ARG A 207 0.67 -3.35 -13.81
CA ARG A 207 1.19 -3.70 -12.48
C ARG A 207 0.14 -4.30 -11.55
N ASN A 208 -1.12 -3.88 -11.68
CA ASN A 208 -2.20 -4.26 -10.77
C ASN A 208 -3.32 -5.08 -11.44
N HIS A 209 -3.33 -5.20 -12.78
CA HIS A 209 -4.38 -5.93 -13.51
C HIS A 209 -4.57 -7.38 -13.02
N GLU A 210 -3.50 -8.07 -12.62
CA GLU A 210 -3.61 -9.44 -12.13
C GLU A 210 -4.25 -9.56 -10.75
N VAL A 211 -3.97 -8.60 -9.85
CA VAL A 211 -4.55 -8.59 -8.50
C VAL A 211 -6.03 -8.21 -8.60
N ALA A 212 -6.33 -7.23 -9.45
CA ALA A 212 -7.71 -6.84 -9.75
C ALA A 212 -8.48 -8.00 -10.38
N ALA A 213 -7.89 -8.70 -11.37
CA ALA A 213 -8.50 -9.87 -12.00
C ALA A 213 -8.73 -11.01 -11.01
N ALA A 214 -7.77 -11.33 -10.14
CA ALA A 214 -7.93 -12.35 -9.11
C ALA A 214 -9.07 -11.99 -8.12
N ARG A 215 -9.17 -10.72 -7.71
CA ARG A 215 -10.27 -10.27 -6.85
C ARG A 215 -11.61 -10.30 -7.59
N ALA A 216 -11.66 -9.91 -8.86
CA ALA A 216 -12.86 -9.97 -9.69
C ALA A 216 -13.35 -11.41 -9.88
N ILE A 217 -12.44 -12.37 -10.07
CA ILE A 217 -12.75 -13.81 -10.07
C ILE A 217 -13.47 -14.22 -8.78
N GLU A 218 -12.92 -13.86 -7.62
CA GLU A 218 -13.55 -14.16 -6.32
C GLU A 218 -14.94 -13.52 -6.20
N CYS A 219 -15.11 -12.28 -6.69
CA CYS A 219 -16.41 -11.60 -6.70
C CYS A 219 -17.43 -12.30 -7.60
N HIS A 220 -17.04 -12.71 -8.81
CA HIS A 220 -17.90 -13.47 -9.73
C HIS A 220 -18.32 -14.82 -9.14
N VAL A 221 -17.41 -15.52 -8.45
CA VAL A 221 -17.75 -16.76 -7.73
C VAL A 221 -18.78 -16.50 -6.63
N ILE A 222 -18.61 -15.44 -5.82
CA ILE A 222 -19.60 -15.07 -4.79
C ILE A 222 -20.95 -14.71 -5.41
N ALA A 223 -20.94 -14.01 -6.55
CA ALA A 223 -22.14 -13.63 -7.28
C ALA A 223 -22.82 -14.82 -8.00
N GLY A 224 -22.22 -16.01 -7.98
CA GLY A 224 -22.77 -17.22 -8.62
C GLY A 224 -22.55 -17.28 -10.13
N ASP A 225 -21.57 -16.54 -10.67
CA ASP A 225 -21.21 -16.56 -12.09
C ASP A 225 -19.76 -17.05 -12.30
N PRO A 226 -19.50 -18.35 -12.10
CA PRO A 226 -18.15 -18.87 -12.27
C PRO A 226 -17.69 -18.91 -13.74
N MET A 227 -18.60 -18.77 -14.71
CA MET A 227 -18.25 -18.67 -16.13
C MET A 227 -17.56 -17.35 -16.45
N ALA A 228 -18.09 -16.22 -15.95
CA ALA A 228 -17.40 -14.94 -16.05
C ALA A 228 -16.06 -14.98 -15.31
N ALA A 229 -15.99 -15.62 -14.15
CA ALA A 229 -14.74 -15.82 -13.43
C ALA A 229 -13.69 -16.57 -14.27
N ARG A 230 -14.08 -17.64 -14.98
CA ARG A 230 -13.18 -18.38 -15.89
C ARG A 230 -12.62 -17.50 -17.00
N MET A 231 -13.44 -16.64 -17.58
CA MET A 231 -13.04 -15.74 -18.67
C MET A 231 -11.93 -14.75 -18.25
N LEU A 232 -11.79 -14.48 -16.94
CA LEU A 232 -10.75 -13.60 -16.40
C LEU A 232 -9.42 -14.31 -16.13
N LEU A 233 -9.36 -15.64 -16.10
CA LEU A 233 -8.11 -16.39 -15.83
C LEU A 233 -6.95 -16.02 -16.76
N PRO A 234 -7.14 -15.77 -18.08
CA PRO A 234 -6.07 -15.34 -18.96
C PRO A 234 -5.48 -13.96 -18.61
N ARG A 235 -6.18 -13.13 -17.82
CA ARG A 235 -5.68 -11.82 -17.36
C ARG A 235 -4.67 -11.93 -16.22
N ILE A 236 -4.45 -13.13 -15.67
CA ILE A 236 -3.44 -13.37 -14.62
C ILE A 236 -2.20 -13.98 -15.28
N ALA A 237 -1.13 -13.22 -15.43
CA ALA A 237 0.10 -13.72 -16.05
C ALA A 237 1.02 -14.47 -15.07
N LEU A 238 0.95 -14.20 -13.76
CA LEU A 238 1.70 -14.97 -12.74
C LEU A 238 1.18 -16.43 -12.64
N PRO A 239 1.99 -17.45 -13.01
CA PRO A 239 1.52 -18.83 -13.13
C PRO A 239 0.94 -19.40 -11.82
N LEU A 240 1.60 -19.13 -10.68
CA LEU A 240 1.14 -19.61 -9.38
C LEU A 240 -0.23 -19.03 -9.00
N ARG A 241 -0.43 -17.73 -9.23
CA ARG A 241 -1.69 -17.04 -8.93
C ARG A 241 -2.79 -17.48 -9.89
N GLN A 242 -2.45 -17.65 -11.17
CA GLN A 242 -3.39 -18.13 -12.17
C GLN A 242 -3.86 -19.54 -11.84
N ALA A 243 -2.94 -20.45 -11.47
CA ALA A 243 -3.28 -21.81 -11.06
C ALA A 243 -4.18 -21.83 -9.81
N GLN A 244 -3.85 -21.03 -8.78
CA GLN A 244 -4.71 -20.89 -7.59
C GLN A 244 -6.11 -20.39 -7.94
N SER A 245 -6.20 -19.37 -8.79
CA SER A 245 -7.49 -18.81 -9.23
C SER A 245 -8.27 -19.82 -10.07
N ALA A 246 -7.60 -20.58 -10.94
CA ALA A 246 -8.22 -21.63 -11.74
C ALA A 246 -8.83 -22.72 -10.86
N ILE A 247 -8.14 -23.13 -9.79
CA ILE A 247 -8.67 -24.08 -8.81
C ILE A 247 -9.91 -23.51 -8.11
N VAL A 248 -9.89 -22.24 -7.70
CA VAL A 248 -11.08 -21.58 -7.10
C VAL A 248 -12.27 -21.64 -8.06
N VAL A 249 -12.05 -21.34 -9.34
CA VAL A 249 -13.09 -21.42 -10.37
C VAL A 249 -13.54 -22.87 -10.59
N ASP A 250 -12.63 -23.85 -10.65
CA ASP A 250 -12.98 -25.26 -10.81
C ASP A 250 -13.81 -25.79 -9.63
N LEU A 251 -13.49 -25.39 -8.39
CA LEU A 251 -14.29 -25.69 -7.21
C LEU A 251 -15.68 -25.05 -7.32
N ALA A 252 -15.78 -23.80 -7.76
CA ALA A 252 -17.05 -23.09 -7.94
C ALA A 252 -17.94 -23.70 -9.03
N GLU A 253 -17.35 -24.32 -10.06
CA GLU A 253 -18.09 -25.00 -11.13
C GLU A 253 -18.36 -26.49 -10.83
N GLY A 254 -17.93 -27.00 -9.68
CA GLY A 254 -18.07 -28.42 -9.34
C GLY A 254 -17.14 -29.35 -10.13
N ARG A 255 -16.14 -28.82 -10.84
CA ARG A 255 -15.08 -29.58 -11.53
C ARG A 255 -14.02 -30.08 -10.54
N LEU A 256 -14.45 -30.93 -9.62
CA LEU A 256 -13.62 -31.46 -8.53
C LEU A 256 -12.38 -32.24 -9.03
N PRO A 257 -12.44 -33.06 -10.09
CA PRO A 257 -11.27 -33.75 -10.62
C PRO A 257 -10.22 -32.79 -11.18
N GLU A 258 -10.64 -31.70 -11.83
CA GLU A 258 -9.74 -30.68 -12.37
C GLU A 258 -9.11 -29.85 -11.24
N ALA A 259 -9.90 -29.47 -10.23
CA ALA A 259 -9.40 -28.80 -9.03
C ALA A 259 -8.33 -29.63 -8.30
N GLU A 260 -8.55 -30.94 -8.17
CA GLU A 260 -7.58 -31.87 -7.56
C GLU A 260 -6.30 -31.97 -8.39
N LYS A 261 -6.40 -32.16 -9.71
CA LYS A 261 -5.23 -32.15 -10.60
C LYS A 261 -4.44 -30.84 -10.48
N GLY A 262 -5.13 -29.70 -10.42
CA GLY A 262 -4.49 -28.40 -10.21
C GLY A 262 -3.73 -28.35 -8.88
N LEU A 263 -4.31 -28.87 -7.80
CA LEU A 263 -3.69 -28.94 -6.48
C LEU A 263 -2.52 -29.93 -6.38
N ASP A 264 -2.49 -30.95 -7.23
CA ASP A 264 -1.37 -31.91 -7.33
C ASP A 264 -0.19 -31.33 -8.11
N VAL A 265 -0.47 -30.53 -9.15
CA VAL A 265 0.56 -29.81 -9.94
C VAL A 265 1.18 -28.68 -9.14
N LEU A 266 0.40 -28.06 -8.24
CA LEU A 266 0.95 -27.14 -7.27
C LEU A 266 1.77 -27.93 -6.24
N ASP A 267 3.07 -28.10 -6.49
CA ASP A 267 4.09 -28.64 -5.57
C ASP A 267 4.20 -27.87 -4.22
N GLY A 268 3.32 -26.90 -3.99
CA GLY A 268 3.43 -25.90 -2.96
C GLY A 268 2.96 -26.39 -1.59
N THR A 269 3.88 -26.36 -0.62
CA THR A 269 3.60 -26.35 0.82
C THR A 269 3.15 -24.97 1.33
N GLY A 270 2.63 -24.10 0.45
CA GLY A 270 2.18 -22.76 0.84
C GLY A 270 0.81 -22.78 1.52
N ALA A 271 0.58 -21.87 2.46
CA ALA A 271 -0.70 -21.76 3.18
C ALA A 271 -1.93 -21.72 2.24
N GLY A 272 -1.82 -21.06 1.09
CA GLY A 272 -2.90 -20.99 0.09
C GLY A 272 -3.32 -22.35 -0.49
N VAL A 273 -2.36 -23.26 -0.72
CA VAL A 273 -2.65 -24.60 -1.26
C VAL A 273 -3.38 -25.44 -0.21
N PHE A 274 -2.95 -25.38 1.04
CA PHE A 274 -3.62 -26.06 2.15
C PHE A 274 -5.05 -25.55 2.37
N ILE A 275 -5.30 -24.25 2.20
CA ILE A 275 -6.66 -23.69 2.24
C ILE A 275 -7.52 -24.31 1.13
N LEU A 276 -7.04 -24.32 -0.12
CA LEU A 276 -7.80 -24.88 -1.24
C LEU A 276 -8.03 -26.39 -1.11
N ARG A 277 -7.03 -27.15 -0.63
CA ARG A 277 -7.19 -28.58 -0.29
C ARG A 277 -8.24 -28.77 0.81
N GLY A 278 -8.23 -27.90 1.83
CA GLY A 278 -9.22 -27.91 2.90
C GLY A 278 -10.63 -27.69 2.37
N VAL A 279 -10.83 -26.71 1.49
CA VAL A 279 -12.14 -26.44 0.85
C VAL A 279 -12.60 -27.64 0.01
N LEU A 280 -11.71 -28.26 -0.77
CA LEU A 280 -12.03 -29.48 -1.52
C LEU A 280 -12.45 -30.63 -0.58
N ALA A 281 -11.77 -30.79 0.55
CA ALA A 281 -12.12 -31.78 1.57
C ALA A 281 -13.50 -31.48 2.21
N GLU A 282 -13.82 -30.21 2.49
CA GLU A 282 -15.16 -29.80 2.98
C GLU A 282 -16.25 -30.16 1.97
N ILE A 283 -16.03 -29.85 0.68
CA ILE A 283 -16.97 -30.19 -0.40
C ILE A 283 -17.22 -31.72 -0.44
N ARG A 284 -16.19 -32.53 -0.17
CA ARG A 284 -16.28 -34.00 -0.11
C ARG A 284 -16.85 -34.54 1.21
N GLY A 285 -17.24 -33.68 2.15
CA GLY A 285 -17.74 -34.09 3.46
C GLY A 285 -16.64 -34.60 4.42
N GLN A 286 -15.37 -34.39 4.10
CA GLN A 286 -14.21 -34.83 4.88
C GLN A 286 -13.82 -33.78 5.94
N GLY A 287 -14.75 -33.44 6.83
CA GLY A 287 -14.60 -32.30 7.77
C GLY A 287 -13.37 -32.38 8.68
N GLU A 288 -12.98 -33.57 9.16
CA GLU A 288 -11.77 -33.72 9.98
C GLU A 288 -10.49 -33.41 9.22
N LEU A 289 -10.39 -33.91 7.99
CA LEU A 289 -9.27 -33.64 7.10
C LEU A 289 -9.20 -32.16 6.75
N ALA A 290 -10.34 -31.53 6.44
CA ALA A 290 -10.40 -30.09 6.19
C ALA A 290 -9.83 -29.28 7.36
N CYS A 291 -10.25 -29.56 8.61
CA CYS A 291 -9.73 -28.84 9.76
C CYS A 291 -8.22 -29.09 9.99
N GLN A 292 -7.69 -30.27 9.66
CA GLN A 292 -6.23 -30.53 9.71
C GLN A 292 -5.48 -29.68 8.69
N LEU A 293 -5.97 -29.62 7.45
CA LEU A 293 -5.37 -28.82 6.38
C LEU A 293 -5.39 -27.32 6.72
N TYR A 294 -6.48 -26.81 7.31
CA TYR A 294 -6.53 -25.42 7.74
C TYR A 294 -5.55 -25.10 8.89
N ARG A 295 -5.32 -26.03 9.82
CA ARG A 295 -4.28 -25.85 10.86
C ARG A 295 -2.88 -25.77 10.26
N GLN A 296 -2.57 -26.64 9.30
CA GLN A 296 -1.30 -26.58 8.56
C GLN A 296 -1.15 -25.24 7.84
N ALA A 297 -2.23 -24.73 7.22
CA ALA A 297 -2.22 -23.41 6.61
C ALA A 297 -1.91 -22.27 7.59
N VAL A 298 -2.43 -22.33 8.83
CA VAL A 298 -2.12 -21.35 9.89
C VAL A 298 -0.64 -21.43 10.30
N GLU A 299 -0.08 -22.63 10.44
CA GLU A 299 1.33 -22.80 10.81
C GLU A 299 2.27 -22.20 9.75
N LEU A 300 1.93 -22.37 8.48
CA LEU A 300 2.70 -21.85 7.35
C LEU A 300 2.49 -20.36 7.09
N GLY A 301 1.35 -19.82 7.50
CA GLY A 301 0.95 -18.45 7.27
C GLY A 301 0.26 -17.85 8.50
N PRO A 302 0.97 -17.60 9.60
CA PRO A 302 0.36 -17.15 10.86
C PRO A 302 -0.29 -15.76 10.77
N LYS A 303 0.10 -14.97 9.77
CA LYS A 303 -0.49 -13.66 9.44
C LYS A 303 -1.62 -13.74 8.39
N SER A 304 -2.03 -14.95 8.00
CA SER A 304 -3.16 -15.14 7.10
C SER A 304 -4.44 -15.35 7.90
N PHE A 305 -5.46 -14.54 7.64
CA PHE A 305 -6.75 -14.64 8.32
C PHE A 305 -7.70 -15.64 7.64
N ALA A 306 -7.50 -15.94 6.35
CA ALA A 306 -8.33 -16.90 5.61
C ALA A 306 -8.43 -18.29 6.29
N PRO A 307 -7.34 -18.97 6.69
CA PRO A 307 -7.45 -20.29 7.33
C PRO A 307 -8.05 -20.20 8.75
N LEU A 308 -7.98 -19.04 9.41
CA LEU A 308 -8.63 -18.81 10.71
C LEU A 308 -10.16 -18.79 10.56
N ILE A 309 -10.68 -18.18 9.49
CA ILE A 309 -12.12 -18.20 9.18
C ILE A 309 -12.60 -19.63 8.95
N HIS A 310 -11.85 -20.39 8.16
CA HIS A 310 -12.18 -21.79 7.90
C HIS A 310 -12.18 -22.63 9.18
N LEU A 311 -11.20 -22.44 10.08
CA LEU A 311 -11.18 -23.11 11.39
C LEU A 311 -12.36 -22.72 12.29
N ALA A 312 -12.75 -21.44 12.27
CA ALA A 312 -13.91 -20.98 13.03
C ALA A 312 -15.19 -21.70 12.59
N ASP A 313 -15.39 -21.83 11.27
CA ASP A 313 -16.55 -22.52 10.73
C ASP A 313 -16.48 -24.04 11.01
N CYS A 314 -15.30 -24.66 10.88
CA CYS A 314 -15.02 -26.03 11.33
C CYS A 314 -15.47 -26.28 12.79
N CYS A 315 -15.22 -25.33 13.69
CA CYS A 315 -15.64 -25.39 15.08
C CYS A 315 -17.17 -25.23 15.22
N ARG A 316 -17.79 -24.31 14.47
CA ARG A 316 -19.25 -24.15 14.46
C ARG A 316 -19.97 -25.40 13.98
N ASP A 317 -19.48 -26.04 12.92
CA ASP A 317 -20.07 -27.25 12.36
C ASP A 317 -20.04 -28.42 13.38
N LYS A 318 -19.10 -28.38 14.34
CA LYS A 318 -18.99 -29.31 15.47
C LYS A 318 -19.78 -28.88 16.71
N GLY A 319 -20.46 -27.73 16.67
CA GLY A 319 -21.19 -27.15 17.80
C GLY A 319 -20.32 -26.43 18.83
N ASP A 320 -19.01 -26.29 18.60
CA ASP A 320 -18.09 -25.58 19.50
C ASP A 320 -18.04 -24.09 19.15
N THR A 321 -19.03 -23.36 19.67
CA THR A 321 -19.18 -21.91 19.46
C THR A 321 -18.07 -21.10 20.12
N VAL A 322 -17.54 -21.56 21.26
CA VAL A 322 -16.48 -20.86 21.99
C VAL A 322 -15.17 -20.89 21.20
N ALA A 323 -14.77 -22.05 20.69
CA ALA A 323 -13.57 -22.15 19.86
C ALA A 323 -13.75 -21.36 18.55
N ALA A 324 -14.95 -21.38 17.96
CA ALA A 324 -15.24 -20.62 16.75
C ALA A 324 -15.03 -19.11 16.93
N ASP A 325 -15.52 -18.55 18.03
CA ASP A 325 -15.40 -17.12 18.31
C ASP A 325 -13.94 -16.72 18.59
N GLN A 326 -13.15 -17.60 19.21
CA GLN A 326 -11.70 -17.37 19.38
C GLN A 326 -10.97 -17.30 18.03
N TRP A 327 -11.29 -18.19 17.09
CA TRP A 327 -10.69 -18.17 15.75
C TRP A 327 -11.09 -16.94 14.96
N LEU A 328 -12.36 -16.50 15.05
CA LEU A 328 -12.81 -15.27 14.41
C LEU A 328 -12.16 -14.02 15.02
N ALA A 329 -12.03 -13.97 16.35
CA ALA A 329 -11.34 -12.86 17.01
C ALA A 329 -9.90 -12.74 16.50
N ARG A 330 -9.20 -13.88 16.32
CA ARG A 330 -7.87 -13.91 15.71
C ARG A 330 -7.88 -13.48 14.24
N ALA A 331 -8.88 -13.88 13.46
CA ALA A 331 -9.02 -13.45 12.07
C ALA A 331 -9.20 -11.92 11.97
N CYS A 332 -10.07 -11.35 12.81
CA CYS A 332 -10.31 -9.91 12.88
C CYS A 332 -9.08 -9.12 13.36
N ALA A 333 -8.30 -9.67 14.29
CA ALA A 333 -7.06 -9.04 14.75
C ALA A 333 -6.00 -8.95 13.63
N VAL A 334 -6.03 -9.85 12.67
CA VAL A 334 -5.12 -9.84 11.51
C VAL A 334 -5.65 -8.90 10.43
N HIS A 335 -6.93 -9.00 10.08
CA HIS A 335 -7.54 -8.18 9.04
C HIS A 335 -9.07 -8.15 9.14
N ALA A 336 -9.65 -7.16 9.82
CA ALA A 336 -11.10 -7.10 10.02
C ALA A 336 -11.89 -6.88 8.71
N GLY A 337 -11.37 -6.05 7.79
CA GLY A 337 -12.10 -5.65 6.58
C GLY A 337 -12.47 -6.78 5.61
N ASP A 338 -11.55 -7.72 5.34
CA ASP A 338 -11.72 -8.77 4.31
C ASP A 338 -12.34 -10.08 4.89
N VAL A 339 -12.60 -10.13 6.20
CA VAL A 339 -13.19 -11.32 6.86
C VAL A 339 -14.60 -11.64 6.35
N PRO A 340 -15.54 -10.67 6.27
CA PRO A 340 -16.87 -10.92 5.72
C PRO A 340 -16.81 -11.45 4.28
N PHE A 341 -15.97 -10.86 3.44
CA PHE A 341 -15.78 -11.27 2.05
C PHE A 341 -15.33 -12.73 1.94
N ARG A 342 -14.28 -13.11 2.67
CA ARG A 342 -13.73 -14.48 2.62
C ARG A 342 -14.73 -15.51 3.12
N ARG A 343 -15.55 -15.17 4.11
CA ARG A 343 -16.65 -16.04 4.58
C ARG A 343 -17.72 -16.23 3.51
N SER A 344 -18.09 -15.17 2.80
CA SER A 344 -19.01 -15.25 1.65
C SER A 344 -18.44 -16.10 0.52
N LEU A 345 -17.15 -15.94 0.18
CA LEU A 345 -16.48 -16.75 -0.83
C LEU A 345 -16.52 -18.25 -0.50
N ARG A 346 -16.18 -18.62 0.75
CA ARG A 346 -16.29 -20.00 1.21
C ARG A 346 -17.72 -20.52 1.05
N THR A 347 -18.70 -19.74 1.50
CA THR A 347 -20.12 -20.13 1.44
C THR A 347 -20.57 -20.37 0.01
N ALA A 348 -20.15 -19.52 -0.93
CA ALA A 348 -20.43 -19.69 -2.35
C ALA A 348 -19.82 -20.99 -2.89
N LEU A 349 -18.55 -21.26 -2.60
CA LEU A 349 -17.87 -22.49 -3.00
C LEU A 349 -18.55 -23.76 -2.47
N LEU A 350 -18.98 -23.75 -1.20
CA LEU A 350 -19.70 -24.88 -0.60
C LEU A 350 -21.14 -25.01 -1.13
N GLY A 351 -21.78 -23.90 -1.46
CA GLY A 351 -23.13 -23.86 -2.04
C GLY A 351 -23.18 -24.42 -3.44
N CYS A 352 -22.25 -24.00 -4.32
CA CYS A 352 -22.18 -24.47 -5.70
C CYS A 352 -21.98 -25.97 -5.83
N ALA A 353 -21.25 -26.60 -4.89
CA ALA A 353 -21.03 -28.04 -4.91
C ALA A 353 -22.23 -28.88 -4.42
N ARG A 354 -23.24 -28.24 -3.83
CA ARG A 354 -24.47 -28.90 -3.33
C ARG A 354 -25.68 -28.74 -4.26
N ALA A 355 -25.55 -27.92 -5.31
CA ALA A 355 -26.58 -27.65 -6.32
C ALA A 355 -26.51 -28.66 -7.48
#